data_AF-A0A017SWY1-F1
#
_entry.id   AF-A0A017SWY1-F1
#
_cell.length_a   1.000
_cell.length_b   1.000
_cell.length_c   1.000
_cell.angle_alpha   90.00
_cell.angle_beta   90.00
_cell.angle_gamma   90.00
#
_symmetry.space_group_name_H-M   'P 1'
#
loop_
_entity.id
_entity.type
_entity.pdbx_description
1 polymer ?
#
loop_
_entity_poly.entity_id
_entity_poly.type
_entity_poly.pdbx_seq_one_letter_code
_entity_poly.pdbx_strand_id
1 'polypeptide(L)'
;MSFRKLVFLVPLFATAGFLAPWGCSAAGGGDGDTSANAPTSSSTGPGSGGGGGTGPTSGSGGEGGGLVIGTGGSGQGGSNLDPDAACASTSAAAQIVPLDMIVLLDKSSSMTGARWNGAVAALQTFFSDPESDGINVGLQYYPQNNGSCDYTIYDDLTVPIAALPLNTPVLNTSLDDENPDGVNTPTYGALRGVLFKATAQQDANPDHKVVVVFASDGAPNGCSTQDTTAAIAGLASQALSYNGVQTYVIAMSGSDVANLSQIAQAGGTVAAYDVTGDITQFSQKMKQIRANAMDCTFPIPPPPMGEELDLAKVAVNYTNADGDTIELPRKSGSAQCGSGSGWHFDKPITSTPPPTEISLCPASCSAIRASTANELHVLFGCAPDVD
;
A
#
# COMPACT_ATOMS: atom_id res chain seq x y z
N MET A 1 11.17 26.87 39.04
CA MET A 1 9.88 27.48 38.61
C MET A 1 9.01 26.35 38.11
N SER A 2 7.92 26.08 38.83
CA SER A 2 7.06 24.91 38.67
C SER A 2 5.93 25.23 37.70
N PHE A 3 5.80 24.47 36.61
CA PHE A 3 4.64 24.56 35.72
C PHE A 3 3.68 23.40 36.01
N ARG A 4 2.55 23.74 36.64
CA ARG A 4 1.43 22.84 36.91
C ARG A 4 0.60 22.64 35.64
N LYS A 5 0.36 21.39 35.27
CA LYS A 5 -0.60 20.96 34.25
C LYS A 5 -2.04 21.25 34.74
N LEU A 6 -2.84 21.96 33.94
CA LEU A 6 -4.29 22.07 34.11
C LEU A 6 -4.97 20.97 33.28
N VAL A 7 -5.70 20.09 33.95
CA VAL A 7 -6.60 19.09 33.36
C VAL A 7 -8.01 19.68 33.40
N PHE A 8 -8.65 19.81 32.24
CA PHE A 8 -10.07 20.18 32.15
C PHE A 8 -10.95 18.92 32.20
N LEU A 9 -11.80 18.85 33.23
CA LEU A 9 -12.87 17.86 33.43
C LEU A 9 -14.15 18.37 32.74
N VAL A 10 -14.70 17.62 31.79
CA VAL A 10 -16.01 17.87 31.16
C VAL A 10 -17.05 16.96 31.84
N PRO A 11 -18.20 17.47 32.31
CA PRO A 11 -19.21 16.64 32.97
C PRO A 11 -20.17 15.99 31.96
N LEU A 12 -20.38 14.69 32.15
CA LEU A 12 -21.40 13.86 31.50
C LEU A 12 -22.79 14.21 32.08
N PHE A 13 -23.75 14.62 31.24
CA PHE A 13 -25.16 14.69 31.63
C PHE A 13 -25.90 13.46 31.08
N ALA A 14 -26.36 12.61 31.99
CA ALA A 14 -27.27 11.51 31.73
C ALA A 14 -28.73 11.99 31.94
N THR A 15 -29.60 11.75 30.97
CA THR A 15 -31.05 11.87 31.15
C THR A 15 -31.72 10.54 30.83
N ALA A 16 -32.44 10.01 31.81
CA ALA A 16 -33.25 8.80 31.75
C ALA A 16 -34.74 9.15 31.95
N GLY A 17 -35.62 8.35 31.33
CA GLY A 17 -37.07 8.27 31.59
C GLY A 17 -37.92 8.52 30.33
N PHE A 18 -39.00 7.79 30.04
CA PHE A 18 -39.74 6.75 30.76
C PHE A 18 -40.72 6.04 29.78
N LEU A 19 -41.15 4.83 30.14
CA LEU A 19 -42.06 3.86 29.48
C LEU A 19 -43.53 4.40 29.36
N ALA A 20 -44.54 3.87 28.65
CA ALA A 20 -45.03 2.51 28.30
C ALA A 20 -46.26 2.65 27.31
N PRO A 21 -47.28 1.74 27.25
CA PRO A 21 -47.41 0.59 26.32
C PRO A 21 -48.76 0.53 25.53
N TRP A 22 -48.90 -0.39 24.56
CA TRP A 22 -50.09 -1.25 24.29
C TRP A 22 -49.88 -2.11 23.04
N GLY A 23 -50.37 -3.35 23.08
CA GLY A 23 -50.24 -4.35 22.02
C GLY A 23 -51.55 -5.00 21.58
N CYS A 24 -51.42 -6.02 20.69
CA CYS A 24 -52.38 -7.07 20.30
C CYS A 24 -53.64 -6.65 19.51
N SER A 25 -54.23 -7.38 18.54
CA SER A 25 -54.05 -8.75 18.00
C SER A 25 -54.93 -9.00 16.74
N ALA A 26 -54.53 -9.98 15.90
CA ALA A 26 -55.30 -11.02 15.13
C ALA A 26 -56.36 -10.60 14.05
N ALA A 27 -56.75 -11.36 13.00
CA ALA A 27 -56.62 -12.77 12.51
C ALA A 27 -56.88 -12.78 10.98
N GLY A 28 -56.34 -13.69 10.13
CA GLY A 28 -56.81 -15.07 9.78
C GLY A 28 -57.09 -15.15 8.24
N GLY A 29 -57.00 -16.24 7.45
CA GLY A 29 -56.66 -17.68 7.54
C GLY A 29 -56.68 -18.26 6.09
N GLY A 30 -55.85 -19.26 5.72
CA GLY A 30 -56.15 -20.70 5.56
C GLY A 30 -55.68 -21.19 4.16
N ASP A 31 -55.41 -22.45 3.79
CA ASP A 31 -55.26 -23.77 4.45
C ASP A 31 -54.74 -24.82 3.41
N GLY A 32 -54.19 -25.95 3.88
CA GLY A 32 -54.02 -27.25 3.16
C GLY A 32 -52.58 -27.81 3.11
N ASP A 33 -52.05 -28.57 4.08
CA ASP A 33 -52.23 -30.01 4.44
C ASP A 33 -51.70 -31.00 3.37
N THR A 34 -50.68 -31.86 3.62
CA THR A 34 -50.86 -33.19 4.24
C THR A 34 -49.55 -33.96 4.56
N SER A 35 -49.58 -34.64 5.72
CA SER A 35 -49.00 -35.98 6.09
C SER A 35 -47.48 -36.15 6.24
N ALA A 36 -46.88 -36.32 7.45
CA ALA A 36 -46.98 -37.38 8.48
C ALA A 36 -46.13 -38.66 8.21
N ASN A 37 -45.01 -38.83 8.93
CA ASN A 37 -44.79 -39.94 9.88
C ASN A 37 -43.41 -39.89 10.57
N ALA A 38 -43.43 -40.18 11.87
CA ALA A 38 -42.32 -40.59 12.73
C ALA A 38 -42.78 -41.89 13.45
N PRO A 39 -42.08 -42.48 14.44
CA PRO A 39 -40.64 -42.70 14.68
C PRO A 39 -40.36 -44.23 14.94
N THR A 40 -39.14 -44.64 15.31
CA THR A 40 -38.82 -45.45 16.52
C THR A 40 -37.40 -46.06 16.53
N SER A 41 -36.93 -46.27 17.77
CA SER A 41 -35.62 -46.68 18.31
C SER A 41 -35.26 -48.17 18.20
N SER A 42 -33.97 -48.53 18.27
CA SER A 42 -33.42 -49.52 19.24
C SER A 42 -31.90 -49.76 19.12
N SER A 43 -31.33 -50.15 20.27
CA SER A 43 -29.94 -50.44 20.68
C SER A 43 -29.32 -51.73 20.12
N THR A 44 -27.97 -51.81 20.02
CA THR A 44 -27.07 -52.81 20.69
C THR A 44 -25.61 -52.79 20.19
N GLY A 45 -24.64 -52.71 21.11
CA GLY A 45 -23.46 -53.60 21.27
C GLY A 45 -22.27 -53.61 20.28
N PRO A 46 -20.99 -53.60 20.76
CA PRO A 46 -19.77 -53.62 19.93
C PRO A 46 -19.19 -55.04 19.73
N GLY A 47 -18.47 -55.26 18.62
CA GLY A 47 -17.79 -56.52 18.28
C GLY A 47 -16.28 -56.33 18.09
N SER A 48 -15.51 -57.22 18.72
CA SER A 48 -14.05 -57.27 18.82
C SER A 48 -13.45 -58.34 17.89
N GLY A 49 -12.17 -58.20 17.53
CA GLY A 49 -11.30 -59.22 16.92
C GLY A 49 -10.15 -58.56 16.13
N GLY A 50 -8.86 -58.80 16.35
CA GLY A 50 -8.15 -59.79 17.16
C GLY A 50 -7.18 -60.62 16.29
N GLY A 51 -5.87 -60.35 16.36
CA GLY A 51 -4.76 -61.21 15.88
C GLY A 51 -3.76 -60.46 14.97
N GLY A 52 -2.44 -60.43 15.19
CA GLY A 52 -1.57 -61.06 16.19
C GLY A 52 -0.26 -61.57 15.58
N GLY A 53 0.89 -61.09 16.09
CA GLY A 53 2.24 -61.69 15.97
C GLY A 53 3.09 -61.21 14.78
N THR A 54 4.40 -60.97 14.86
CA THR A 54 5.50 -61.27 15.81
C THR A 54 6.66 -60.29 15.47
N GLY A 55 7.39 -59.66 16.39
CA GLY A 55 8.48 -60.22 17.21
C GLY A 55 9.86 -59.78 16.67
N PRO A 56 10.88 -59.49 17.51
CA PRO A 56 11.82 -58.39 17.30
C PRO A 56 13.27 -58.82 16.95
N THR A 57 14.10 -57.88 16.46
CA THR A 57 15.57 -57.98 16.56
C THR A 57 16.23 -56.61 16.80
N SER A 58 17.11 -56.63 17.80
CA SER A 58 18.04 -55.61 18.27
C SER A 58 19.25 -55.41 17.36
N GLY A 59 19.80 -54.20 17.31
CA GLY A 59 21.13 -53.92 16.75
C GLY A 59 21.67 -52.55 17.20
N SER A 60 22.80 -52.59 17.90
CA SER A 60 23.48 -51.52 18.63
C SER A 60 24.54 -50.79 17.79
N GLY A 61 24.76 -49.50 18.07
CA GLY A 61 26.09 -48.89 18.25
C GLY A 61 26.85 -48.38 17.02
N GLY A 62 27.40 -47.16 17.14
CA GLY A 62 28.41 -46.61 16.24
C GLY A 62 28.68 -45.11 16.42
N GLU A 63 29.44 -44.74 17.46
CA GLU A 63 30.17 -43.47 17.53
C GLU A 63 31.28 -43.42 16.46
N GLY A 64 31.60 -42.21 15.96
CA GLY A 64 32.78 -41.99 15.12
C GLY A 64 32.91 -40.54 14.67
N GLY A 65 33.51 -39.70 15.52
CA GLY A 65 33.92 -38.35 15.17
C GLY A 65 34.97 -38.33 14.05
N GLY A 66 34.81 -37.39 13.13
CA GLY A 66 35.78 -37.08 12.08
C GLY A 66 35.86 -35.58 11.87
N LEU A 67 36.76 -34.94 12.61
CA LEU A 67 37.21 -33.57 12.39
C LEU A 67 37.94 -33.51 11.03
N VAL A 68 37.33 -32.87 10.03
CA VAL A 68 38.00 -32.53 8.76
C VAL A 68 38.26 -31.02 8.75
N ILE A 69 39.49 -30.62 9.09
CA ILE A 69 40.00 -29.28 8.83
C ILE A 69 40.39 -29.23 7.34
N GLY A 70 39.51 -28.62 6.54
CA GLY A 70 39.75 -28.30 5.13
C GLY A 70 39.98 -26.80 4.96
N THR A 71 41.24 -26.43 4.75
CA THR A 71 41.75 -25.11 4.41
C THR A 71 41.23 -24.58 3.06
N GLY A 72 40.77 -23.32 3.06
CA GLY A 72 40.94 -22.35 1.96
C GLY A 72 40.04 -22.48 0.73
N GLY A 73 38.93 -21.73 0.74
CA GLY A 73 38.12 -21.47 -0.45
C GLY A 73 37.33 -20.18 -0.30
N SER A 74 37.85 -19.08 -0.84
CA SER A 74 37.14 -17.82 -1.02
C SER A 74 35.98 -18.01 -2.00
N GLY A 75 34.76 -18.09 -1.46
CA GLY A 75 33.51 -18.11 -2.22
C GLY A 75 32.54 -17.09 -1.63
N GLN A 76 32.04 -16.20 -2.49
CA GLN A 76 31.00 -15.21 -2.19
C GLN A 76 29.82 -15.86 -1.47
N GLY A 77 29.49 -15.37 -0.28
CA GLY A 77 28.39 -15.88 0.55
C GLY A 77 27.03 -15.60 -0.06
N GLY A 78 26.40 -16.67 -0.56
CA GLY A 78 24.95 -16.87 -0.50
C GLY A 78 24.75 -18.05 0.45
N SER A 79 24.47 -17.78 1.71
CA SER A 79 24.08 -18.84 2.64
C SER A 79 22.64 -19.21 2.32
N ASN A 80 22.42 -20.43 1.82
CA ASN A 80 21.15 -21.13 1.94
C ASN A 80 20.76 -21.12 3.42
N LEU A 81 20.02 -20.11 3.85
CA LEU A 81 19.42 -20.08 5.17
C LEU A 81 18.19 -20.97 5.08
N ASP A 82 18.24 -22.08 5.80
CA ASP A 82 17.06 -22.90 6.04
C ASP A 82 16.02 -22.01 6.76
N PRO A 83 14.76 -21.96 6.27
CA PRO A 83 13.67 -21.24 6.96
C PRO A 83 13.58 -21.60 8.45
N ASP A 84 13.95 -22.82 8.84
CA ASP A 84 13.91 -23.31 10.23
C ASP A 84 15.12 -22.83 11.07
N ALA A 85 16.11 -22.18 10.46
CA ALA A 85 17.30 -21.62 11.12
C ALA A 85 17.24 -20.10 11.30
N ALA A 86 16.18 -19.43 10.82
CA ALA A 86 15.96 -18.01 11.02
C ALA A 86 15.29 -17.75 12.38
N CYS A 87 15.99 -17.05 13.28
CA CYS A 87 15.47 -16.57 14.58
C CYS A 87 14.61 -15.31 14.46
N ALA A 88 14.76 -14.56 13.36
CA ALA A 88 13.87 -13.49 12.98
C ALA A 88 13.56 -13.65 11.50
N SER A 89 12.45 -14.30 11.19
CA SER A 89 11.86 -14.18 9.87
C SER A 89 10.90 -12.99 9.90
N THR A 90 11.04 -12.09 8.94
CA THR A 90 9.86 -11.39 8.45
C THR A 90 9.43 -12.19 7.23
N SER A 91 8.53 -13.16 7.45
CA SER A 91 7.55 -13.43 6.41
C SER A 91 6.67 -12.21 6.38
N ALA A 92 7.10 -11.19 5.65
CA ALA A 92 6.10 -10.45 4.95
C ALA A 92 5.53 -11.53 4.00
N ALA A 93 4.32 -12.05 4.25
CA ALA A 93 3.44 -12.10 3.09
C ALA A 93 3.52 -10.67 2.60
N ALA A 94 4.38 -10.39 1.58
CA ALA A 94 4.95 -9.05 1.36
C ALA A 94 3.85 -8.10 1.71
N GLN A 95 3.93 -7.42 2.87
CA GLN A 95 3.01 -6.33 3.08
C GLN A 95 3.62 -5.33 2.12
N ILE A 96 3.24 -5.49 0.84
CA ILE A 96 3.25 -4.46 -0.16
C ILE A 96 2.67 -3.34 0.63
N VAL A 97 3.54 -2.44 1.07
CA VAL A 97 3.21 -1.31 1.91
C VAL A 97 1.94 -0.75 1.30
N PRO A 98 0.77 -0.89 1.97
CA PRO A 98 -0.50 -0.69 1.27
C PRO A 98 -0.49 0.69 0.66
N LEU A 99 -0.77 0.75 -0.64
CA LEU A 99 -0.70 2.00 -1.37
C LEU A 99 -2.04 2.72 -1.21
N ASP A 100 -2.01 3.88 -0.56
CA ASP A 100 -3.12 4.82 -0.51
C ASP A 100 -2.88 5.92 -1.54
N MET A 101 -3.66 5.92 -2.61
CA MET A 101 -3.57 6.88 -3.69
C MET A 101 -4.74 7.86 -3.63
N ILE A 102 -4.45 9.15 -3.50
CA ILE A 102 -5.48 10.19 -3.66
C ILE A 102 -5.33 10.83 -5.03
N VAL A 103 -6.35 10.70 -5.87
CA VAL A 103 -6.40 11.35 -7.18
C VAL A 103 -7.05 12.72 -7.03
N LEU A 104 -6.34 13.77 -7.43
CA LEU A 104 -6.85 15.13 -7.57
C LEU A 104 -7.00 15.45 -9.06
N LEU A 105 -8.24 15.49 -9.54
CA LEU A 105 -8.57 15.68 -10.95
C LEU A 105 -9.12 17.08 -11.23
N ASP A 106 -8.54 17.75 -12.22
CA ASP A 106 -9.03 19.03 -12.75
C ASP A 106 -10.37 18.85 -13.47
N LYS A 107 -11.37 19.62 -13.09
CA LYS A 107 -12.70 19.72 -13.71
C LYS A 107 -13.01 21.15 -14.16
N SER A 108 -11.99 21.98 -14.36
CA SER A 108 -12.17 23.29 -14.96
C SER A 108 -12.71 23.17 -16.39
N SER A 109 -13.41 24.21 -16.85
CA SER A 109 -14.09 24.22 -18.14
C SER A 109 -13.17 23.94 -19.35
N SER A 110 -11.85 24.17 -19.22
CA SER A 110 -10.84 23.78 -20.22
C SER A 110 -10.78 22.27 -20.46
N MET A 111 -11.18 21.45 -19.50
CA MET A 111 -11.19 20.00 -19.60
C MET A 111 -12.31 19.46 -20.49
N THR A 112 -13.28 20.29 -20.91
CA THR A 112 -14.44 19.86 -21.70
C THR A 112 -14.04 19.03 -22.94
N GLY A 113 -14.81 17.97 -23.22
CA GLY A 113 -14.64 17.14 -24.41
C GLY A 113 -13.58 16.05 -24.23
N ALA A 114 -12.66 15.92 -25.17
CA ALA A 114 -11.73 14.78 -25.24
C ALA A 114 -10.79 14.67 -24.02
N ARG A 115 -10.46 15.79 -23.35
CA ARG A 115 -9.60 15.81 -22.16
C ARG A 115 -10.29 15.14 -20.98
N TRP A 116 -11.47 15.62 -20.62
CA TRP A 116 -12.31 15.04 -19.56
C TRP A 116 -12.69 13.60 -19.87
N ASN A 117 -13.25 13.35 -21.04
CA ASN A 117 -13.70 12.00 -21.42
C ASN A 117 -12.54 11.00 -21.42
N GLY A 118 -11.36 11.42 -21.88
CA GLY A 118 -10.17 10.58 -21.87
C GLY A 118 -9.61 10.33 -20.47
N ALA A 119 -9.60 11.35 -19.59
CA ALA A 119 -9.18 11.19 -18.19
C ALA A 119 -10.13 10.29 -17.40
N VAL A 120 -11.45 10.49 -17.54
CA VAL A 120 -12.48 9.63 -16.93
C VAL A 120 -12.33 8.19 -17.39
N ALA A 121 -12.28 7.94 -18.71
CA ALA A 121 -12.12 6.59 -19.25
C ALA A 121 -10.82 5.92 -18.77
N ALA A 122 -9.73 6.69 -18.68
CA ALA A 122 -8.44 6.20 -18.21
C ALA A 122 -8.45 5.82 -16.72
N LEU A 123 -9.09 6.63 -15.87
CA LEU A 123 -9.25 6.33 -14.45
C LEU A 123 -10.16 5.12 -14.24
N GLN A 124 -11.31 5.04 -14.93
CA GLN A 124 -12.19 3.87 -14.89
C GLN A 124 -11.47 2.58 -15.32
N THR A 125 -10.64 2.67 -16.37
CA THR A 125 -9.78 1.57 -16.82
C THR A 125 -8.78 1.16 -15.73
N PHE A 126 -8.15 2.13 -15.05
CA PHE A 126 -7.20 1.88 -13.98
C PHE A 126 -7.85 1.28 -12.73
N PHE A 127 -9.06 1.73 -12.35
CA PHE A 127 -9.80 1.21 -11.20
C PHE A 127 -10.38 -0.19 -11.42
N SER A 128 -10.53 -0.60 -12.69
CA SER A 128 -11.01 -1.93 -13.08
C SER A 128 -9.87 -2.88 -13.46
N ASP A 129 -8.62 -2.41 -13.40
CA ASP A 129 -7.44 -3.21 -13.68
C ASP A 129 -7.18 -4.19 -12.53
N PRO A 130 -7.13 -5.52 -12.76
CA PRO A 130 -6.85 -6.49 -11.71
C PRO A 130 -5.51 -6.26 -10.99
N GLU A 131 -4.53 -5.64 -11.67
CA GLU A 131 -3.25 -5.24 -11.03
C GLU A 131 -3.39 -4.06 -10.05
N SER A 132 -4.56 -3.43 -9.98
CA SER A 132 -4.90 -2.41 -8.99
C SER A 132 -5.64 -3.00 -7.78
N ASP A 133 -5.95 -4.30 -7.75
CA ASP A 133 -6.62 -4.92 -6.61
C ASP A 133 -5.78 -4.77 -5.34
N GLY A 134 -6.42 -4.39 -4.24
CA GLY A 134 -5.78 -4.19 -2.93
C GLY A 134 -5.13 -2.82 -2.71
N ILE A 135 -5.00 -1.96 -3.73
CA ILE A 135 -4.62 -0.56 -3.50
C ILE A 135 -5.84 0.22 -3.00
N ASN A 136 -5.63 1.17 -2.09
CA ASN A 136 -6.68 2.07 -1.66
C ASN A 136 -6.68 3.33 -2.53
N VAL A 137 -7.83 3.70 -3.08
CA VAL A 137 -7.95 4.92 -3.90
C VAL A 137 -9.03 5.82 -3.34
N GLY A 138 -8.70 7.11 -3.21
CA GLY A 138 -9.66 8.19 -3.00
C GLY A 138 -9.64 9.17 -4.17
N LEU A 139 -10.73 9.93 -4.34
CA LEU A 139 -10.90 10.85 -5.46
C LEU A 139 -11.40 12.21 -5.00
N GLN A 140 -10.80 13.25 -5.53
CA GLN A 140 -11.19 14.64 -5.33
C GLN A 140 -11.14 15.40 -6.65
N TYR A 141 -12.12 16.27 -6.86
CA TYR A 141 -12.15 17.19 -8.00
C TYR A 141 -11.83 18.62 -7.59
N TYR A 142 -11.34 19.41 -8.54
CA TYR A 142 -11.23 20.86 -8.40
C TYR A 142 -11.47 21.57 -9.75
N PRO A 143 -12.05 22.78 -9.77
CA PRO A 143 -12.52 23.58 -8.64
C PRO A 143 -13.75 23.00 -7.93
N GLN A 144 -13.92 23.37 -6.66
CA GLN A 144 -15.16 23.20 -5.89
C GLN A 144 -15.76 24.54 -5.47
N ASN A 145 -17.04 24.55 -5.10
CA ASN A 145 -17.76 25.72 -4.56
C ASN A 145 -17.53 27.01 -5.39
N ASN A 146 -17.74 26.91 -6.70
CA ASN A 146 -17.55 28.01 -7.64
C ASN A 146 -16.12 28.60 -7.64
N GLY A 147 -15.11 27.72 -7.53
CA GLY A 147 -13.72 28.14 -7.66
C GLY A 147 -13.04 28.60 -6.38
N SER A 148 -13.52 28.13 -5.23
CA SER A 148 -12.97 28.51 -3.94
C SER A 148 -11.52 28.06 -3.77
N CYS A 149 -10.74 28.92 -3.13
CA CYS A 149 -9.34 28.70 -2.74
C CYS A 149 -9.18 28.22 -1.30
N ASP A 150 -10.29 28.10 -0.58
CA ASP A 150 -10.29 27.53 0.76
C ASP A 150 -9.89 26.06 0.67
N TYR A 151 -8.81 25.68 1.34
CA TYR A 151 -8.27 24.33 1.23
C TYR A 151 -9.13 23.29 1.97
N THR A 152 -9.94 23.72 2.95
CA THR A 152 -10.76 22.82 3.80
C THR A 152 -11.98 22.25 3.08
N ILE A 153 -12.21 22.61 1.82
CA ILE A 153 -13.22 21.96 0.98
C ILE A 153 -12.60 20.85 0.13
N TYR A 154 -11.27 20.73 0.13
CA TYR A 154 -10.52 19.75 -0.64
C TYR A 154 -9.86 18.68 0.24
N ASP A 155 -9.93 18.78 1.57
CA ASP A 155 -9.49 17.73 2.50
C ASP A 155 -10.59 16.72 2.84
N ASP A 156 -11.86 17.05 2.57
CA ASP A 156 -12.97 16.10 2.48
C ASP A 156 -13.09 15.58 1.04
N LEU A 157 -12.68 14.32 0.83
CA LEU A 157 -12.62 13.74 -0.51
C LEU A 157 -14.02 13.40 -1.01
N THR A 158 -14.33 13.75 -2.26
CA THR A 158 -15.58 13.38 -2.93
C THR A 158 -15.83 11.87 -2.87
N VAL A 159 -14.80 11.06 -3.08
CA VAL A 159 -14.81 9.63 -2.78
C VAL A 159 -13.75 9.32 -1.74
N PRO A 160 -14.13 8.83 -0.55
CA PRO A 160 -13.19 8.41 0.49
C PRO A 160 -12.22 7.33 0.00
N ILE A 161 -11.04 7.29 0.63
CA ILE A 161 -10.02 6.28 0.37
C ILE A 161 -10.54 4.92 0.82
N ALA A 162 -10.63 3.97 -0.10
CA ALA A 162 -10.93 2.57 0.20
C ALA A 162 -10.34 1.62 -0.87
N ALA A 163 -10.21 0.35 -0.51
CA ALA A 163 -9.57 -0.68 -1.32
C ALA A 163 -10.33 -0.98 -2.62
N LEU A 164 -9.58 -1.16 -3.71
CA LEU A 164 -10.09 -1.74 -4.95
C LEU A 164 -10.13 -3.29 -4.85
N PRO A 165 -11.08 -3.96 -5.52
CA PRO A 165 -12.10 -3.40 -6.42
C PRO A 165 -13.39 -2.95 -5.71
N LEU A 166 -13.47 -3.05 -4.38
CA LEU A 166 -14.69 -2.69 -3.63
C LEU A 166 -15.08 -1.22 -3.78
N ASN A 167 -14.10 -0.31 -3.90
CA ASN A 167 -14.35 1.11 -4.12
C ASN A 167 -14.64 1.48 -5.60
N THR A 168 -14.35 0.59 -6.56
CA THR A 168 -14.48 0.86 -8.01
C THR A 168 -15.87 1.35 -8.42
N PRO A 169 -17.00 0.75 -7.96
CA PRO A 169 -18.32 1.23 -8.34
C PRO A 169 -18.59 2.67 -7.90
N VAL A 170 -18.17 3.05 -6.69
CA VAL A 170 -18.38 4.41 -6.14
C VAL A 170 -17.52 5.43 -6.88
N LEU A 171 -16.26 5.08 -7.18
CA LEU A 171 -15.37 5.90 -8.00
C LEU A 171 -15.92 6.13 -9.41
N ASN A 172 -16.40 5.07 -10.06
CA ASN A 172 -16.95 5.16 -11.42
C ASN A 172 -18.21 6.02 -11.45
N THR A 173 -19.16 5.82 -10.52
CA THR A 173 -20.36 6.67 -10.42
C THR A 173 -20.01 8.12 -10.15
N SER A 174 -19.06 8.40 -9.25
CA SER A 174 -18.60 9.77 -9.01
C SER A 174 -18.04 10.43 -10.27
N LEU A 175 -17.27 9.70 -11.08
CA LEU A 175 -16.74 10.22 -12.35
C LEU A 175 -17.82 10.43 -13.40
N ASP A 176 -18.79 9.53 -13.49
CA ASP A 176 -19.89 9.61 -14.47
C ASP A 176 -20.87 10.75 -14.16
N ASP A 177 -21.06 11.08 -12.88
CA ASP A 177 -21.97 12.14 -12.43
C ASP A 177 -21.34 13.55 -12.47
N GLU A 178 -20.02 13.64 -12.63
CA GLU A 178 -19.28 14.90 -12.60
C GLU A 178 -19.09 15.52 -14.00
N ASN A 179 -19.11 16.86 -14.07
CA ASN A 179 -18.92 17.60 -15.32
C ASN A 179 -17.74 18.59 -15.21
N PRO A 180 -16.96 18.78 -16.29
CA PRO A 180 -15.89 19.76 -16.33
C PRO A 180 -16.46 21.18 -16.55
N ASP A 181 -17.15 21.71 -15.55
CA ASP A 181 -17.87 23.00 -15.60
C ASP A 181 -17.24 24.08 -14.72
N GLY A 182 -16.05 23.81 -14.17
CA GLY A 182 -15.34 24.71 -13.27
C GLY A 182 -14.94 26.04 -13.91
N VAL A 183 -15.27 27.16 -13.26
CA VAL A 183 -15.03 28.52 -13.79
C VAL A 183 -13.58 28.99 -13.75
N ASN A 184 -12.74 28.34 -12.93
CA ASN A 184 -11.33 28.67 -12.71
C ASN A 184 -10.54 27.39 -12.34
N THR A 185 -9.25 27.51 -12.05
CA THR A 185 -8.35 26.39 -11.75
C THR A 185 -7.57 26.65 -10.45
N PRO A 186 -8.22 26.59 -9.26
CA PRO A 186 -7.65 27.00 -7.97
C PRO A 186 -6.67 25.96 -7.41
N THR A 187 -5.63 25.63 -8.20
CA THR A 187 -4.70 24.54 -7.93
C THR A 187 -4.01 24.66 -6.58
N TYR A 188 -3.66 25.89 -6.16
CA TYR A 188 -3.01 26.09 -4.85
C TYR A 188 -3.90 25.62 -3.69
N GLY A 189 -5.18 26.04 -3.67
CA GLY A 189 -6.12 25.63 -2.63
C GLY A 189 -6.44 24.14 -2.69
N ALA A 190 -6.65 23.62 -3.90
CA ALA A 190 -6.98 22.22 -4.14
C ALA A 190 -5.86 21.27 -3.71
N LEU A 191 -4.63 21.51 -4.19
CA LEU A 191 -3.49 20.66 -3.84
C LEU A 191 -3.17 20.76 -2.35
N ARG A 192 -3.31 21.94 -1.72
CA ARG A 192 -3.13 22.10 -0.28
C ARG A 192 -4.09 21.23 0.54
N GLY A 193 -5.37 21.19 0.18
CA GLY A 193 -6.36 20.39 0.91
C GLY A 193 -6.13 18.90 0.75
N VAL A 194 -5.86 18.44 -0.49
CA VAL A 194 -5.55 17.02 -0.72
C VAL A 194 -4.25 16.60 -0.03
N LEU A 195 -3.20 17.44 -0.03
CA LEU A 195 -1.96 17.13 0.71
C LEU A 195 -2.18 17.13 2.23
N PHE A 196 -3.05 18.00 2.75
CA PHE A 196 -3.44 17.96 4.16
C PHE A 196 -4.14 16.64 4.50
N LYS A 197 -5.06 16.17 3.64
CA LYS A 197 -5.70 14.86 3.79
C LYS A 197 -4.71 13.70 3.66
N ALA A 198 -3.80 13.77 2.70
CA ALA A 198 -2.79 12.74 2.45
C ALA A 198 -1.82 12.59 3.64
N THR A 199 -1.33 13.70 4.17
CA THR A 199 -0.45 13.69 5.35
C THR A 199 -1.17 13.14 6.58
N ALA A 200 -2.44 13.53 6.79
CA ALA A 200 -3.25 12.94 7.86
C ALA A 200 -3.52 11.43 7.66
N GLN A 201 -3.72 10.98 6.42
CA GLN A 201 -3.87 9.56 6.09
C GLN A 201 -2.59 8.78 6.41
N GLN A 202 -1.43 9.34 6.09
CA GLN A 202 -0.12 8.74 6.35
C GLN A 202 0.18 8.68 7.85
N ASP A 203 -0.19 9.71 8.62
CA ASP A 203 -0.06 9.71 10.09
C ASP A 203 -0.99 8.67 10.74
N ALA A 204 -2.19 8.47 10.19
CA ALA A 204 -3.14 7.48 10.69
C ALA A 204 -2.78 6.03 10.31
N ASN A 205 -2.02 5.84 9.23
CA ASN A 205 -1.61 4.55 8.70
C ASN A 205 -0.09 4.57 8.44
N PRO A 206 0.74 4.56 9.50
CA PRO A 206 2.19 4.72 9.37
C PRO A 206 2.86 3.60 8.55
N ASP A 207 2.21 2.44 8.45
CA ASP A 207 2.68 1.28 7.68
C ASP A 207 2.17 1.27 6.21
N HIS A 208 1.42 2.31 5.80
CA HIS A 208 1.00 2.51 4.41
C HIS A 208 1.95 3.46 3.69
N LYS A 209 1.88 3.46 2.36
CA LYS A 209 2.50 4.47 1.50
C LYS A 209 1.38 5.34 0.97
N VAL A 210 1.37 6.61 1.32
CA VAL A 210 0.38 7.55 0.80
C VAL A 210 0.97 8.42 -0.29
N VAL A 211 0.29 8.51 -1.43
CA VAL A 211 0.69 9.34 -2.57
C VAL A 211 -0.48 10.18 -3.08
N VAL A 212 -0.15 11.33 -3.63
CA VAL A 212 -1.11 12.18 -4.35
C VAL A 212 -0.81 12.12 -5.84
N VAL A 213 -1.83 11.87 -6.64
CA VAL A 213 -1.78 11.99 -8.11
C VAL A 213 -2.56 13.21 -8.54
N PHE A 214 -1.84 14.22 -9.00
CA PHE A 214 -2.38 15.50 -9.44
C PHE A 214 -2.46 15.55 -10.97
N ALA A 215 -3.67 15.64 -11.54
CA ALA A 215 -3.87 15.75 -12.98
C ALA A 215 -4.46 17.12 -13.34
N SER A 216 -3.85 17.81 -14.32
CA SER A 216 -4.30 19.13 -14.79
C SER A 216 -4.01 19.37 -16.27
N ASP A 217 -4.87 20.14 -16.93
CA ASP A 217 -4.73 20.56 -18.33
C ASP A 217 -4.33 22.03 -18.51
N GLY A 218 -4.05 22.75 -17.42
CA GLY A 218 -3.92 24.20 -17.50
C GLY A 218 -3.07 24.83 -16.40
N ALA A 219 -2.89 26.15 -16.53
CA ALA A 219 -2.19 26.95 -15.53
C ALA A 219 -3.12 27.29 -14.36
N PRO A 220 -2.62 27.24 -13.11
CA PRO A 220 -3.35 27.66 -11.92
C PRO A 220 -3.94 29.08 -12.07
N ASN A 221 -5.19 29.27 -11.65
CA ASN A 221 -5.87 30.56 -11.63
C ASN A 221 -7.05 30.59 -10.65
N GLY A 222 -7.40 31.78 -10.17
CA GLY A 222 -8.53 31.99 -9.25
C GLY A 222 -8.12 32.24 -7.79
N CYS A 223 -6.94 31.81 -7.38
CA CYS A 223 -6.33 32.01 -6.06
C CYS A 223 -5.24 33.08 -6.08
N SER A 224 -5.63 34.31 -6.43
CA SER A 224 -4.86 35.55 -6.26
C SER A 224 -3.34 35.39 -6.49
N THR A 225 -2.48 35.80 -5.55
CA THR A 225 -1.01 35.75 -5.67
C THR A 225 -0.41 34.36 -5.39
N GLN A 226 -1.22 33.35 -5.10
CA GLN A 226 -0.79 32.03 -4.64
C GLN A 226 -0.75 31.00 -5.77
N ASP A 227 -1.38 31.28 -6.90
CA ASP A 227 -1.36 30.45 -8.12
C ASP A 227 -0.05 30.59 -8.91
N THR A 228 1.08 30.47 -8.20
CA THR A 228 2.40 30.37 -8.84
C THR A 228 2.89 28.94 -8.73
N THR A 229 3.58 28.46 -9.76
CA THR A 229 4.22 27.15 -9.76
C THR A 229 5.12 26.95 -8.55
N ALA A 230 5.87 27.98 -8.16
CA ALA A 230 6.75 27.95 -6.99
C ALA A 230 5.99 27.75 -5.67
N ALA A 231 4.85 28.45 -5.48
CA ALA A 231 4.04 28.29 -4.27
C ALA A 231 3.41 26.90 -4.19
N ILE A 232 2.93 26.37 -5.31
CA ILE A 232 2.32 25.03 -5.41
C ILE A 232 3.37 23.94 -5.19
N ALA A 233 4.55 24.07 -5.80
CA ALA A 233 5.69 23.19 -5.55
C ALA A 233 6.11 23.20 -4.07
N GLY A 234 6.04 24.36 -3.41
CA GLY A 234 6.28 24.48 -1.97
C GLY A 234 5.34 23.63 -1.11
N LEU A 235 4.06 23.51 -1.50
CA LEU A 235 3.11 22.63 -0.81
C LEU A 235 3.53 21.15 -0.93
N ALA A 236 3.87 20.71 -2.14
CA ALA A 236 4.30 19.34 -2.41
C ALA A 236 5.59 18.99 -1.63
N SER A 237 6.56 19.91 -1.60
CA SER A 237 7.79 19.74 -0.82
C SER A 237 7.55 19.70 0.69
N GLN A 238 6.58 20.47 1.19
CA GLN A 238 6.21 20.45 2.60
C GLN A 238 5.61 19.11 3.01
N ALA A 239 4.69 18.54 2.22
CA ALA A 239 4.10 17.24 2.50
C ALA A 239 5.15 16.12 2.48
N LEU A 240 6.03 16.13 1.47
CA LEU A 240 7.15 15.19 1.39
C LEU A 240 8.05 15.27 2.62
N SER A 241 8.42 16.49 3.04
CA SER A 241 9.32 16.70 4.18
C SER A 241 8.68 16.38 5.53
N TYR A 242 7.35 16.45 5.62
CA TYR A 242 6.62 16.20 6.85
C TYR A 242 6.57 14.71 7.19
N ASN A 243 6.06 13.88 6.28
CA ASN A 243 5.94 12.43 6.52
C ASN A 243 6.04 11.57 5.25
N GLY A 244 6.71 12.07 4.20
CA GLY A 244 7.05 11.27 3.02
C GLY A 244 5.98 11.16 1.94
N VAL A 245 4.86 11.90 2.05
CA VAL A 245 3.82 11.94 1.01
C VAL A 245 4.39 12.50 -0.30
N GLN A 246 4.44 11.65 -1.32
CA GLN A 246 4.92 12.03 -2.66
C GLN A 246 3.79 12.59 -3.52
N THR A 247 4.14 13.52 -4.42
CA THR A 247 3.22 14.08 -5.41
C THR A 247 3.64 13.69 -6.82
N TYR A 248 2.81 12.87 -7.47
CA TYR A 248 2.90 12.53 -8.88
C TYR A 248 2.02 13.48 -9.68
N VAL A 249 2.49 13.92 -10.84
CA VAL A 249 1.75 14.89 -11.67
C VAL A 249 1.51 14.32 -13.05
N ILE A 250 0.28 14.41 -13.57
CA ILE A 250 -0.09 14.08 -14.94
C ILE A 250 -0.39 15.37 -15.70
N ALA A 251 0.38 15.63 -16.75
CA ALA A 251 0.25 16.82 -17.58
C ALA A 251 -0.64 16.53 -18.79
N MET A 252 -1.80 17.19 -18.87
CA MET A 252 -2.78 17.02 -19.94
C MET A 252 -2.69 18.16 -20.97
N SER A 253 -3.25 17.92 -22.16
CA SER A 253 -3.18 18.86 -23.30
C SER A 253 -3.62 20.28 -22.89
N GLY A 254 -2.75 21.27 -23.07
CA GLY A 254 -2.98 22.66 -22.64
C GLY A 254 -2.12 23.10 -21.45
N SER A 255 -1.51 22.15 -20.74
CA SER A 255 -0.64 22.43 -19.61
C SER A 255 0.79 22.81 -20.02
N ASP A 256 1.47 23.54 -19.14
CA ASP A 256 2.91 23.75 -19.23
C ASP A 256 3.62 22.61 -18.49
N VAL A 257 4.13 21.63 -19.24
CA VAL A 257 4.80 20.43 -18.72
C VAL A 257 6.02 20.78 -17.87
N ALA A 258 6.72 21.88 -18.18
CA ALA A 258 7.89 22.29 -17.40
C ALA A 258 7.47 22.76 -16.01
N ASN A 259 6.42 23.59 -15.94
CA ASN A 259 5.86 24.04 -14.66
C ASN A 259 5.30 22.88 -13.84
N LEU A 260 4.55 21.97 -14.46
CA LEU A 260 4.02 20.79 -13.77
C LEU A 260 5.13 19.85 -13.30
N SER A 261 6.22 19.74 -14.06
CA SER A 261 7.39 18.95 -13.66
C SER A 261 8.13 19.55 -12.46
N GLN A 262 8.12 20.87 -12.28
CA GLN A 262 8.67 21.51 -11.07
C GLN A 262 7.88 21.11 -9.82
N ILE A 263 6.55 21.01 -9.92
CA ILE A 263 5.70 20.55 -8.81
C ILE A 263 6.00 19.07 -8.50
N ALA A 264 6.08 18.23 -9.52
CA ALA A 264 6.42 16.81 -9.39
C ALA A 264 7.78 16.61 -8.69
N GLN A 265 8.80 17.38 -9.10
CA GLN A 265 10.14 17.35 -8.51
C GLN A 265 10.15 17.79 -7.04
N ALA A 266 9.45 18.87 -6.72
CA ALA A 266 9.32 19.32 -5.35
C ALA A 266 8.57 18.29 -4.47
N GLY A 267 7.61 17.57 -5.05
CA GLY A 267 6.89 16.45 -4.42
C GLY A 267 7.65 15.12 -4.40
N GLY A 268 8.94 15.09 -4.73
CA GLY A 268 9.78 13.90 -4.59
C GLY A 268 9.71 12.90 -5.73
N THR A 269 9.19 13.30 -6.90
CA THR A 269 9.19 12.50 -8.13
C THR A 269 10.10 13.13 -9.19
N VAL A 270 10.25 12.50 -10.37
CA VAL A 270 11.27 12.95 -11.36
C VAL A 270 10.75 14.10 -12.25
N ALA A 271 9.53 13.96 -12.77
CA ALA A 271 8.90 14.90 -13.69
C ALA A 271 7.41 14.61 -13.79
N ALA A 272 6.66 15.49 -14.45
CA ALA A 272 5.27 15.21 -14.78
C ALA A 272 5.19 14.11 -15.86
N TYR A 273 4.19 13.26 -15.74
CA TYR A 273 3.83 12.26 -16.74
C TYR A 273 3.05 12.96 -17.86
N ASP A 274 3.72 13.13 -18.99
CA ASP A 274 3.19 13.85 -20.14
C ASP A 274 2.20 12.99 -20.93
N VAL A 275 0.95 13.45 -21.02
CA VAL A 275 -0.11 12.93 -21.90
C VAL A 275 -0.67 14.05 -22.78
N THR A 276 0.05 15.16 -22.93
CA THR A 276 -0.39 16.35 -23.67
C THR A 276 -0.62 16.08 -25.16
N GLY A 277 0.16 15.16 -25.73
CA GLY A 277 0.03 14.72 -27.13
C GLY A 277 -0.96 13.58 -27.36
N ASP A 278 -1.33 12.84 -26.31
CA ASP A 278 -2.18 11.64 -26.41
C ASP A 278 -2.80 11.27 -25.07
N ILE A 279 -4.08 11.62 -24.89
CA ILE A 279 -4.82 11.35 -23.65
C ILE A 279 -5.01 9.85 -23.38
N THR A 280 -4.93 8.99 -24.40
CA THR A 280 -5.11 7.55 -24.23
C THR A 280 -4.01 6.91 -23.39
N GLN A 281 -2.86 7.59 -23.24
CA GLN A 281 -1.76 7.14 -22.40
C GLN A 281 -2.00 7.37 -20.90
N PHE A 282 -3.03 8.13 -20.50
CA PHE A 282 -3.29 8.45 -19.09
C PHE A 282 -3.38 7.17 -18.24
N SER A 283 -4.10 6.14 -18.69
CA SER A 283 -4.24 4.88 -17.94
C SER A 283 -2.89 4.19 -17.77
N GLN A 284 -2.05 4.19 -18.81
CA GLN A 284 -0.68 3.68 -18.72
C GLN A 284 0.16 4.49 -17.73
N LYS A 285 0.03 5.82 -17.68
CA LYS A 285 0.72 6.66 -16.71
C LYS A 285 0.27 6.36 -15.28
N MET A 286 -1.02 6.12 -15.04
CA MET A 286 -1.52 5.67 -13.74
C MET A 286 -0.91 4.34 -13.31
N LYS A 287 -0.81 3.36 -14.22
CA LYS A 287 -0.13 2.09 -13.96
C LYS A 287 1.36 2.29 -13.64
N GLN A 288 2.04 3.20 -14.35
CA GLN A 288 3.43 3.57 -14.05
C GLN A 288 3.58 4.25 -12.68
N ILE A 289 2.62 5.10 -12.30
CA ILE A 289 2.58 5.74 -10.98
C ILE A 289 2.37 4.71 -9.89
N ARG A 290 1.36 3.82 -10.02
CA ARG A 290 1.12 2.70 -9.10
C ARG A 290 2.40 1.89 -8.89
N ALA A 291 3.04 1.49 -10.01
CA ALA A 291 4.31 0.79 -9.94
C ALA A 291 5.37 1.61 -9.20
N ASN A 292 5.61 2.86 -9.58
CA ASN A 292 6.66 3.68 -8.97
C ASN A 292 6.40 4.04 -7.50
N ALA A 293 5.14 4.15 -7.08
CA ALA A 293 4.74 4.49 -5.72
C ALA A 293 4.90 3.30 -4.76
N MET A 294 4.71 2.08 -5.25
CA MET A 294 5.02 0.85 -4.51
C MET A 294 6.54 0.67 -4.48
N ASP A 295 7.20 1.45 -3.64
CA ASP A 295 8.64 1.35 -3.42
C ASP A 295 9.03 -0.10 -3.14
N CYS A 296 10.06 -0.59 -3.84
CA CYS A 296 10.64 -1.89 -3.55
C CYS A 296 11.69 -1.79 -2.44
N THR A 297 11.42 -0.92 -1.47
CA THR A 297 12.26 -0.68 -0.32
C THR A 297 11.49 -1.13 0.93
N PHE A 298 12.14 -1.93 1.75
CA PHE A 298 11.54 -2.59 2.91
C PHE A 298 12.35 -2.23 4.15
N PRO A 299 11.72 -1.75 5.23
CA PRO A 299 12.43 -1.48 6.47
C PRO A 299 12.94 -2.79 7.09
N ILE A 300 14.09 -2.74 7.74
CA ILE A 300 14.62 -3.86 8.54
C ILE A 300 13.86 -3.87 9.89
N PRO A 301 13.22 -4.98 10.28
CA PRO A 301 12.48 -5.06 11.54
C PRO A 301 13.43 -4.95 12.75
N PRO A 302 12.93 -4.52 13.93
CA PRO A 302 13.73 -4.58 15.15
C PRO A 302 14.04 -6.04 15.51
N PRO A 303 15.22 -6.34 16.09
CA PRO A 303 15.55 -7.69 16.54
C PRO A 303 14.63 -8.16 17.67
N PRO A 304 14.42 -9.48 17.83
CA PRO A 304 13.83 -10.07 19.02
C PRO A 304 14.57 -9.64 20.30
N MET A 305 13.87 -9.59 21.42
CA MET A 305 14.46 -9.15 22.70
C MET A 305 15.61 -10.08 23.13
N GLY A 306 16.80 -9.52 23.30
CA GLY A 306 18.01 -10.26 23.71
C GLY A 306 18.81 -10.90 22.57
N GLU A 307 18.54 -10.50 21.32
CA GLU A 307 19.30 -10.90 20.14
C GLU A 307 19.67 -9.68 19.29
N GLU A 308 20.67 -9.82 18.42
CA GLU A 308 20.98 -8.84 17.36
C GLU A 308 20.79 -9.49 15.99
N LEU A 309 20.25 -8.74 15.02
CA LEU A 309 20.15 -9.21 13.63
C LEU A 309 21.55 -9.31 12.99
N ASP A 310 21.88 -10.48 12.43
CA ASP A 310 23.08 -10.69 11.65
C ASP A 310 22.84 -10.21 10.21
N LEU A 311 23.12 -8.93 9.95
CA LEU A 311 22.98 -8.32 8.62
C LEU A 311 23.91 -8.93 7.56
N ALA A 312 24.84 -9.82 7.92
CA ALA A 312 25.59 -10.62 6.95
C ALA A 312 24.78 -11.85 6.47
N LYS A 313 23.82 -12.32 7.27
CA LYS A 313 22.94 -13.46 6.98
C LYS A 313 21.52 -13.00 6.72
N VAL A 314 21.29 -12.48 5.52
CA VAL A 314 19.95 -12.10 5.07
C VAL A 314 19.67 -12.76 3.74
N ALA A 315 18.52 -13.43 3.63
CA ALA A 315 18.02 -14.02 2.39
C ALA A 315 16.71 -13.32 2.00
N VAL A 316 16.57 -12.98 0.72
CA VAL A 316 15.39 -12.32 0.17
C VAL A 316 14.83 -13.21 -0.91
N ASN A 317 13.67 -13.80 -0.67
CA ASN A 317 13.03 -14.77 -1.54
C ASN A 317 11.72 -14.19 -2.07
N TYR A 318 11.39 -14.42 -3.33
CA TYR A 318 10.08 -14.06 -3.88
C TYR A 318 9.39 -15.26 -4.52
N THR A 319 8.07 -15.34 -4.38
CA THR A 319 7.26 -16.37 -5.02
C THR A 319 6.72 -15.84 -6.36
N ASN A 320 7.02 -16.54 -7.46
CA ASN A 320 6.55 -16.16 -8.78
C ASN A 320 5.07 -16.56 -8.99
N ALA A 321 4.49 -16.20 -10.14
CA ALA A 321 3.09 -16.52 -10.47
C ALA A 321 2.82 -18.04 -10.60
N ASP A 322 3.86 -18.84 -10.81
CA ASP A 322 3.79 -20.30 -10.91
C ASP A 322 3.89 -21.00 -9.54
N GLY A 323 4.13 -20.23 -8.47
CA GLY A 323 4.28 -20.73 -7.10
C GLY A 323 5.72 -21.14 -6.74
N ASP A 324 6.69 -20.90 -7.62
CA ASP A 324 8.10 -21.18 -7.34
C ASP A 324 8.73 -20.06 -6.50
N THR A 325 9.47 -20.45 -5.45
CA THR A 325 10.27 -19.53 -4.64
C THR A 325 11.64 -19.31 -5.28
N ILE A 326 11.98 -18.05 -5.55
CA ILE A 326 13.24 -17.62 -6.17
C ILE A 326 14.00 -16.72 -5.18
N GLU A 327 15.22 -17.11 -4.84
CA GLU A 327 16.12 -16.28 -4.04
C GLU A 327 16.76 -15.17 -4.89
N LEU A 328 16.66 -13.93 -4.40
CA LEU A 328 17.26 -12.77 -5.03
C LEU A 328 18.71 -12.58 -4.56
N PRO A 329 19.67 -12.41 -5.48
CA PRO A 329 21.07 -12.25 -5.10
C PRO A 329 21.31 -10.89 -4.44
N ARG A 330 21.98 -10.89 -3.29
CA ARG A 330 22.42 -9.66 -2.63
C ARG A 330 23.49 -8.93 -3.45
N LYS A 331 23.34 -7.62 -3.59
CA LYS A 331 24.30 -6.67 -4.17
C LYS A 331 24.91 -5.82 -3.07
N SER A 332 26.11 -5.29 -3.33
CA SER A 332 26.80 -4.38 -2.39
C SER A 332 26.17 -2.98 -2.33
N GLY A 333 25.32 -2.63 -3.30
CA GLY A 333 24.68 -1.33 -3.43
C GLY A 333 23.95 -1.19 -4.76
N SER A 334 23.25 -0.07 -4.94
CA SER A 334 22.40 0.19 -6.12
C SER A 334 23.18 0.19 -7.44
N ALA A 335 24.43 0.66 -7.44
CA ALA A 335 25.28 0.67 -8.62
C ALA A 335 25.58 -0.74 -9.18
N GLN A 336 25.54 -1.76 -8.32
CA GLN A 336 25.82 -3.16 -8.71
C GLN A 336 24.56 -3.92 -9.17
N CYS A 337 23.40 -3.27 -9.19
CA CYS A 337 22.19 -3.86 -9.76
C CYS A 337 22.32 -4.04 -11.29
N GLY A 338 22.90 -3.07 -12.00
CA GLY A 338 22.93 -3.09 -13.46
C GLY A 338 21.54 -3.34 -14.05
N SER A 339 21.44 -4.27 -15.00
CA SER A 339 20.17 -4.76 -15.55
C SER A 339 19.70 -6.09 -14.94
N GLY A 340 20.35 -6.57 -13.88
CA GLY A 340 20.09 -7.88 -13.28
C GLY A 340 19.14 -7.84 -12.08
N SER A 341 18.68 -9.02 -11.68
CA SER A 341 17.95 -9.22 -10.43
C SER A 341 18.87 -9.06 -9.21
N GLY A 342 18.28 -8.70 -8.07
CA GLY A 342 18.92 -8.65 -6.78
C GLY A 342 18.29 -7.67 -5.81
N TRP A 343 18.96 -7.47 -4.68
CA TRP A 343 18.59 -6.51 -3.65
C TRP A 343 19.86 -5.97 -2.97
N HIS A 344 19.79 -4.83 -2.30
CA HIS A 344 20.89 -4.26 -1.53
C HIS A 344 20.39 -3.53 -0.28
N PHE A 345 21.29 -3.23 0.66
CA PHE A 345 20.98 -2.33 1.77
C PHE A 345 21.08 -0.86 1.34
N ASP A 346 20.43 0.03 2.09
CA ASP A 346 20.53 1.49 1.92
C ASP A 346 21.96 2.02 2.08
N LYS A 347 22.76 1.34 2.92
CA LYS A 347 24.19 1.62 3.13
C LYS A 347 24.98 0.34 3.46
N PRO A 348 26.32 0.37 3.43
CA PRO A 348 27.13 -0.78 3.82
C PRO A 348 26.83 -1.25 5.25
N ILE A 349 26.85 -2.56 5.49
CA ILE A 349 26.63 -3.16 6.83
C ILE A 349 27.62 -2.68 7.89
N THR A 350 28.78 -2.17 7.46
CA THR A 350 29.82 -1.61 8.34
C THR A 350 29.56 -0.15 8.72
N SER A 351 28.44 0.44 8.29
CA SER A 351 28.13 1.85 8.56
C SER A 351 27.65 2.06 10.00
N THR A 352 27.86 3.27 10.53
CA THR A 352 27.35 3.67 11.86
C THR A 352 26.57 4.98 11.70
N PRO A 353 25.23 4.99 11.89
CA PRO A 353 24.37 3.86 12.29
C PRO A 353 24.22 2.79 11.20
N PRO A 354 23.89 1.53 11.57
CA PRO A 354 23.74 0.41 10.65
C PRO A 354 22.64 0.64 9.61
N PRO A 355 22.60 -0.16 8.52
CA PRO A 355 21.51 -0.18 7.55
C PRO A 355 20.15 -0.25 8.21
N THR A 356 19.18 0.47 7.66
CA THR A 356 17.80 0.47 8.16
C THR A 356 16.81 -0.05 7.12
N GLU A 357 17.23 -0.21 5.86
CA GLU A 357 16.34 -0.55 4.75
C GLU A 357 17.01 -1.50 3.75
N ILE A 358 16.19 -2.35 3.13
CA ILE A 358 16.53 -3.21 1.99
C ILE A 358 15.84 -2.66 0.76
N SER A 359 16.57 -2.40 -0.32
CA SER A 359 16.02 -2.00 -1.62
C SER A 359 16.24 -3.08 -2.66
N LEU A 360 15.21 -3.43 -3.43
CA LEU A 360 15.36 -4.33 -4.57
C LEU A 360 15.97 -3.61 -5.77
N CYS A 361 16.77 -4.34 -6.53
CA CYS A 361 17.23 -3.88 -7.83
C CYS A 361 16.05 -3.66 -8.79
N PRO A 362 16.15 -2.74 -9.76
CA PRO A 362 15.04 -2.39 -10.66
C PRO A 362 14.39 -3.58 -11.36
N ALA A 363 15.17 -4.58 -11.79
CA ALA A 363 14.64 -5.78 -12.44
C ALA A 363 13.83 -6.67 -11.48
N SER A 364 14.32 -6.90 -10.26
CA SER A 364 13.60 -7.66 -9.23
C SER A 364 12.35 -6.94 -8.77
N CYS A 365 12.46 -5.63 -8.57
CA CYS A 365 11.35 -4.77 -8.24
C CYS A 365 10.23 -4.85 -9.28
N SER A 366 10.58 -4.81 -10.57
CA SER A 366 9.62 -4.95 -11.67
C SER A 366 8.99 -6.35 -11.73
N ALA A 367 9.77 -7.40 -11.45
CA ALA A 367 9.29 -8.79 -11.47
C ALA A 367 8.29 -9.06 -10.33
N ILE A 368 8.58 -8.58 -9.12
CA ILE A 368 7.68 -8.73 -7.96
C ILE A 368 6.40 -7.94 -8.17
N ARG A 369 6.48 -6.70 -8.70
CA ARG A 369 5.31 -5.88 -9.06
C ARG A 369 4.40 -6.52 -10.13
N ALA A 370 4.89 -7.49 -10.89
CA ALA A 370 4.14 -8.21 -11.92
C ALA A 370 3.59 -9.57 -11.45
N SER A 371 3.98 -10.06 -10.27
CA SER A 371 3.52 -11.34 -9.72
C SER A 371 2.18 -11.17 -9.04
N THR A 372 1.20 -12.04 -9.34
CA THR A 372 -0.09 -12.04 -8.62
C THR A 372 -0.01 -12.77 -7.27
N ALA A 373 1.04 -13.57 -7.06
CA ALA A 373 1.29 -14.28 -5.80
C ALA A 373 1.85 -13.36 -4.70
N ASN A 374 2.45 -12.21 -5.07
CA ASN A 374 2.81 -11.09 -4.20
C ASN A 374 3.49 -11.46 -2.86
N GLU A 375 4.30 -12.52 -2.81
CA GLU A 375 4.99 -12.96 -1.59
C GLU A 375 6.49 -12.74 -1.70
N LEU A 376 7.04 -11.84 -0.87
CA LEU A 376 8.47 -11.58 -0.71
C LEU A 376 8.83 -11.88 0.75
N HIS A 377 9.58 -12.95 0.98
CA HIS A 377 10.09 -13.31 2.29
C HIS A 377 11.48 -12.71 2.51
N VAL A 378 11.65 -11.99 3.61
CA VAL A 378 12.97 -11.50 4.04
C VAL A 378 13.34 -12.22 5.33
N LEU A 379 14.32 -13.12 5.23
CA LEU A 379 14.79 -13.95 6.32
C LEU A 379 16.06 -13.32 6.89
N PHE A 380 16.08 -13.03 8.19
CA PHE A 380 17.25 -12.57 8.91
C PHE A 380 17.78 -13.69 9.82
N GLY A 381 19.08 -13.97 9.72
CA GLY A 381 19.80 -14.63 10.79
C GLY A 381 20.00 -13.67 11.96
N CYS A 382 20.20 -14.19 13.16
CA CYS A 382 20.51 -13.43 14.37
C CYS A 382 21.71 -14.08 15.04
N ALA A 383 22.38 -13.27 15.85
CA ALA A 383 23.40 -13.70 16.77
C ALA A 383 22.90 -13.43 18.21
N PRO A 384 23.28 -14.27 19.19
CA PRO A 384 23.00 -13.98 20.58
C PRO A 384 23.68 -12.67 20.99
N ASP A 385 22.97 -11.85 21.75
CA ASP A 385 23.49 -10.59 22.28
C ASP A 385 24.62 -10.92 23.27
N VAL A 386 25.84 -10.53 22.92
CA VAL A 386 27.05 -10.78 23.72
C VAL A 386 27.46 -9.47 24.38
N ASP A 387 26.74 -9.12 25.45
CA ASP A 387 27.12 -8.03 26.37
C ASP A 387 28.58 -8.13 26.86
#